data_AF-A0A0Q8R062-F1
#
_entry.id   AF-A0A0Q8R062-F1
#
_cell.length_a   1.000
_cell.length_b   1.000
_cell.length_c   1.000
_cell.angle_alpha   90.00
_cell.angle_beta   90.00
_cell.angle_gamma   90.00
#
_symmetry.space_group_name_H-M   'P 1'
#
loop_
_entity.id
_entity.type
_entity.pdbx_description
1 polymer ?
#
loop_
_entity_poly.entity_id
_entity_poly.type
_entity_poly.pdbx_seq_one_letter_code
_entity_poly.pdbx_strand_id
1 'polypeptide(L)'
;MKVELDLDRLDDMLDIWRKSVDLQVPMMDDFKIRMMQNRRQILENLVQTATGWNLMLNCMHAPDDTALLREMKSKVSSFVKWAASEIDALDAIG
;
A
#
# COMPACT_ATOMS: atom_id res chain seq x y z
N MET A 1 27.00 2.44 -10.98
CA MET A 1 26.30 2.36 -9.69
C MET A 1 25.18 1.34 -9.85
N LYS A 2 25.20 0.25 -9.09
CA LYS A 2 24.12 -0.74 -9.05
C LYS A 2 23.30 -0.46 -7.79
N VAL A 3 22.01 -0.25 -7.95
CA VAL A 3 21.07 -0.09 -6.82
C VAL A 3 20.21 -1.34 -6.80
N GLU A 4 20.12 -1.97 -5.64
CA GLU A 4 19.29 -3.14 -5.41
C GLU A 4 18.02 -2.69 -4.69
N LEU A 5 16.87 -3.12 -5.21
CA LEU A 5 15.58 -2.86 -4.58
C LEU A 5 15.14 -4.14 -3.86
N ASP A 6 14.88 -4.03 -2.56
CA ASP A 6 14.35 -5.10 -1.74
C ASP A 6 12.83 -5.23 -1.99
N LEU A 7 12.46 -6.16 -2.88
CA LEU A 7 11.08 -6.38 -3.27
C LEU A 7 10.29 -7.11 -2.16
N ASP A 8 10.92 -7.98 -1.39
CA ASP A 8 10.27 -8.73 -0.32
C ASP A 8 9.82 -7.77 0.79
N ARG A 9 10.72 -6.86 1.19
CA ARG A 9 10.37 -5.83 2.18
C ARG A 9 9.27 -4.89 1.68
N LEU A 10 9.22 -4.62 0.38
CA LEU A 10 8.15 -3.81 -0.20
C LEU A 10 6.80 -4.54 -0.09
N ASP A 11 6.79 -5.86 -0.32
CA ASP A 11 5.60 -6.70 -0.16
C ASP A 11 5.09 -6.69 1.28
N ASP A 12 6.00 -6.93 2.24
CA ASP A 12 5.70 -6.90 3.67
C ASP A 12 5.10 -5.56 4.12
N MET A 13 5.62 -4.45 3.56
CA MET A 13 5.08 -3.12 3.87
C MET A 13 3.63 -2.94 3.39
N LEU A 14 3.31 -3.39 2.17
CA LEU A 14 1.94 -3.33 1.66
C LEU A 14 0.98 -4.15 2.54
N ASP A 15 1.39 -5.35 2.95
CA ASP A 15 0.60 -6.23 3.81
C ASP A 15 0.39 -5.61 5.20
N ILE A 16 1.44 -5.10 5.85
CA ILE A 16 1.33 -4.46 7.17
C ILE A 16 0.43 -3.23 7.11
N TRP A 17 0.53 -2.40 6.07
CA TRP A 17 -0.33 -1.22 5.93
C TRP A 17 -1.80 -1.61 5.78
N ARG A 18 -2.09 -2.61 4.96
CA ARG A 18 -3.46 -3.14 4.82
C ARG A 18 -3.98 -3.67 6.15
N LYS A 19 -3.22 -4.55 6.81
CA LYS A 19 -3.58 -5.12 8.11
C LYS A 19 -3.77 -4.05 9.19
N SER A 20 -3.01 -2.97 9.14
CA SER A 20 -3.13 -1.86 10.09
C SER A 20 -4.44 -1.09 9.89
N VAL A 21 -4.81 -0.79 8.64
CA VAL A 21 -6.10 -0.16 8.31
C VAL A 21 -7.28 -1.05 8.69
N ASP A 22 -7.13 -2.36 8.52
CA ASP A 22 -8.15 -3.36 8.85
C ASP A 22 -8.13 -3.77 10.34
N LEU A 23 -7.29 -3.12 11.17
CA LEU A 23 -7.14 -3.38 12.61
C LEU A 23 -6.77 -4.84 12.96
N GLN A 24 -6.14 -5.55 12.02
CA GLN A 24 -5.69 -6.93 12.18
C GLN A 24 -4.32 -7.03 12.88
N VAL A 25 -3.62 -5.90 13.03
CA VAL A 25 -2.37 -5.82 13.80
C VAL A 25 -2.68 -5.59 15.28
N PRO A 26 -1.99 -6.28 16.21
CA PRO A 26 -2.10 -6.00 17.64
C PRO A 26 -1.79 -4.53 17.97
N MET A 27 -2.73 -3.84 18.60
CA MET A 27 -2.61 -2.43 18.96
C MET A 27 -3.47 -2.10 20.18
N MET A 28 -3.08 -1.05 20.92
CA MET A 28 -3.85 -0.53 22.06
C MET A 28 -5.20 0.01 21.60
N ASP A 29 -6.22 -0.08 22.46
CA ASP A 29 -7.59 0.29 22.08
C ASP A 29 -7.73 1.78 21.72
N ASP A 30 -7.05 2.67 22.45
CA ASP A 30 -7.02 4.10 22.11
C ASP A 30 -6.46 4.34 20.71
N PHE A 31 -5.46 3.54 20.30
CA PHE A 31 -4.90 3.63 18.96
C PHE A 31 -5.87 3.10 17.90
N LYS A 32 -6.60 2.01 18.16
CA LYS A 32 -7.68 1.53 17.27
C LYS A 32 -8.73 2.61 17.03
N ILE A 33 -9.16 3.28 18.09
CA ILE A 33 -10.16 4.36 18.00
C ILE A 33 -9.63 5.47 17.08
N ARG A 34 -8.37 5.89 17.24
CA ARG A 34 -7.75 6.88 16.35
C ARG A 34 -7.64 6.40 14.90
N MET A 35 -7.28 5.14 14.68
CA MET A 35 -7.23 4.56 13.34
C MET A 35 -8.60 4.55 12.66
N MET A 36 -9.66 4.21 13.40
CA MET A 36 -11.04 4.25 12.89
C MET A 36 -11.49 5.68 12.56
N GLN A 37 -11.25 6.62 13.48
CA GLN A 37 -11.61 8.04 13.30
C GLN A 37 -10.92 8.66 12.07
N ASN A 38 -9.68 8.26 11.80
CA ASN A 38 -8.87 8.82 10.71
C ASN A 38 -8.79 7.87 9.50
N ARG A 39 -9.61 6.82 9.43
CA ARG A 39 -9.50 5.75 8.42
C ARG A 39 -9.45 6.32 7.00
N ARG A 40 -10.33 7.28 6.71
CA ARG A 40 -10.37 7.97 5.42
C ARG A 40 -9.04 8.63 5.07
N GLN A 41 -8.53 9.49 5.97
CA GLN A 41 -7.29 10.23 5.75
C GLN A 41 -6.09 9.27 5.60
N ILE A 42 -6.08 8.18 6.37
CA ILE A 42 -5.05 7.14 6.24
C ILE A 42 -5.09 6.52 4.85
N LEU A 43 -6.27 6.14 4.36
CA LEU A 43 -6.44 5.58 3.02
C LEU A 43 -6.03 6.58 1.92
N GLU A 44 -6.38 7.87 2.05
CA GLU A 44 -5.96 8.92 1.11
C GLU A 44 -4.42 9.03 1.04
N ASN A 45 -3.76 9.02 2.19
CA ASN A 45 -2.30 9.03 2.27
C ASN A 45 -1.67 7.76 1.65
N LEU A 46 -2.30 6.60 1.83
CA LEU A 46 -1.87 5.35 1.22
C LEU A 46 -2.02 5.38 -0.31
N VAL A 47 -3.14 5.90 -0.84
CA VAL A 47 -3.33 6.10 -2.28
C VAL A 47 -2.24 6.99 -2.84
N GLN A 48 -1.95 8.13 -2.20
CA GLN A 48 -0.90 9.05 -2.65
C GLN A 48 0.48 8.37 -2.65
N THR A 49 0.84 7.72 -1.55
CA THR A 49 2.15 7.07 -1.38
C THR A 49 2.34 5.93 -2.38
N ALA A 50 1.37 5.01 -2.47
CA ALA A 50 1.45 3.87 -3.36
C ALA A 50 1.36 4.26 -4.83
N THR A 51 0.69 5.36 -5.18
CA THR A 51 0.73 5.92 -6.54
C THR A 51 2.14 6.40 -6.89
N GLY A 52 2.80 7.10 -5.96
CA GLY A 52 4.20 7.51 -6.13
C GLY A 52 5.13 6.30 -6.32
N TRP A 53 4.93 5.25 -5.53
CA TRP A 53 5.69 4.00 -5.67
C TRP A 53 5.42 3.30 -7.00
N ASN A 54 4.16 3.25 -7.44
CA ASN A 54 3.81 2.65 -8.73
C ASN A 54 4.50 3.37 -9.88
N LEU A 55 4.53 4.71 -9.87
CA LEU A 55 5.26 5.51 -10.86
C LEU A 55 6.76 5.19 -10.83
N MET A 56 7.36 5.19 -9.64
CA MET A 56 8.77 4.89 -9.44
C MET A 56 9.14 3.49 -9.96
N LEU A 57 8.38 2.46 -9.59
CA LEU A 57 8.59 1.09 -10.05
C LEU A 57 8.46 0.99 -11.57
N ASN A 58 7.51 1.71 -12.18
CA ASN A 58 7.35 1.71 -13.64
C ASN A 58 8.56 2.30 -14.38
N CYS A 59 9.34 3.16 -13.74
CA CYS A 59 10.63 3.64 -14.26
C CYS A 59 11.78 2.62 -14.11
N MET A 60 11.57 1.51 -13.40
CA MET A 60 12.59 0.48 -13.18
C MET A 60 12.53 -0.64 -14.22
N HIS A 61 13.71 -1.16 -14.53
CA HIS A 61 13.93 -2.34 -15.35
C HIS A 61 14.90 -3.28 -14.64
N ALA A 62 14.59 -4.57 -14.64
CA ALA A 62 15.44 -5.60 -14.06
C ALA A 62 16.32 -6.21 -15.18
N PRO A 63 17.65 -6.24 -15.04
CA PRO A 63 18.54 -6.81 -16.06
C PRO A 63 18.34 -8.30 -16.29
N ASP A 64 18.05 -9.06 -15.22
CA ASP A 64 18.07 -10.53 -15.24
C ASP A 64 16.70 -11.14 -14.88
N ASP A 65 16.02 -10.64 -13.84
CA ASP A 65 14.71 -11.15 -13.39
C ASP A 65 13.60 -10.11 -13.52
N THR A 66 12.90 -10.16 -14.66
CA THR A 66 11.76 -9.28 -14.93
C THR A 66 10.46 -9.77 -14.29
N ALA A 67 10.39 -11.00 -13.77
CA ALA A 67 9.15 -11.58 -13.27
C ALA A 67 8.81 -10.99 -11.88
N LEU A 68 9.75 -11.00 -10.95
CA LEU A 68 9.54 -10.45 -9.60
C LEU A 68 9.19 -8.96 -9.63
N LEU A 69 9.90 -8.16 -10.43
CA LEU A 69 9.58 -6.74 -10.58
C LEU A 69 8.20 -6.53 -11.22
N ARG A 70 7.80 -7.36 -12.19
CA ARG A 70 6.47 -7.29 -12.81
C ARG A 70 5.37 -7.64 -11.80
N GLU A 71 5.58 -8.68 -11.00
CA GLU A 71 4.66 -9.04 -9.92
C GLU A 71 4.51 -7.90 -8.93
N MET A 72 5.63 -7.30 -8.48
CA MET A 72 5.59 -6.18 -7.55
C MET A 72 4.85 -4.96 -8.13
N LYS A 73 5.06 -4.62 -9.40
CA LYS A 73 4.27 -3.57 -10.11
C LYS A 73 2.78 -3.87 -10.04
N SER A 74 2.39 -5.13 -10.27
CA SER A 74 0.99 -5.56 -10.18
C SER A 74 0.43 -5.45 -8.76
N LYS A 75 1.22 -5.85 -7.74
CA LYS A 75 0.83 -5.77 -6.34
C LYS A 75 0.62 -4.32 -5.88
N VAL A 76 1.57 -3.43 -6.17
CA VAL A 76 1.43 -2.00 -5.84
C VAL A 76 0.24 -1.37 -6.57
N SER A 77 0.04 -1.68 -7.86
CA SER A 77 -1.13 -1.19 -8.60
C SER A 77 -2.45 -1.68 -7.98
N SER A 78 -2.50 -2.94 -7.55
CA SER A 78 -3.67 -3.52 -6.88
C SER A 78 -3.90 -2.89 -5.50
N PHE A 79 -2.83 -2.56 -4.77
CA PHE A 79 -2.91 -1.87 -3.49
C PHE A 79 -3.49 -0.46 -3.63
N VAL A 80 -3.07 0.31 -4.65
CA VAL A 80 -3.66 1.64 -4.94
C VAL A 80 -5.17 1.51 -5.20
N LYS A 81 -5.57 0.54 -6.03
CA LYS A 81 -6.99 0.30 -6.35
C LYS A 81 -7.80 -0.09 -5.13
N TRP A 82 -7.25 -0.96 -4.29
CA TRP A 82 -7.88 -1.34 -3.03
C TRP A 82 -8.09 -0.12 -2.13
N ALA A 83 -7.06 0.67 -1.87
CA ALA A 83 -7.16 1.83 -0.99
C ALA A 83 -8.18 2.86 -1.51
N ALA A 84 -8.22 3.10 -2.83
CA ALA A 84 -9.23 3.95 -3.45
C ALA A 84 -10.65 3.39 -3.28
N SER A 85 -10.85 2.08 -3.50
CA SER A 85 -12.16 1.46 -3.33
C SER A 85 -12.68 1.49 -1.89
N GLU A 86 -11.77 1.45 -0.90
CA GLU A 86 -12.15 1.59 0.51
C GLU A 86 -12.60 3.03 0.84
N ILE A 87 -12.03 4.04 0.17
CA ILE A 87 -12.49 5.44 0.29
C ILE A 87 -13.89 5.55 -0.30
N ASP A 88 -14.10 5.03 -1.52
CA ASP A 88 -15.40 5.04 -2.18
C ASP A 88 -16.48 4.36 -1.32
N ALA A 89 -16.13 3.25 -0.66
CA ALA A 89 -17.01 2.55 0.26
C ALA A 89 -17.35 3.38 1.51
N LEU A 90 -16.39 4.14 2.05
CA LEU A 90 -16.64 5.06 3.17
C LEU A 90 -17.54 6.22 2.73
N ASP A 91 -17.35 6.76 1.52
CA ASP A 91 -18.17 7.83 0.96
C ASP A 91 -19.62 7.40 0.72
N ALA A 92 -19.85 6.14 0.35
CA ALA A 92 -21.20 5.61 0.14
C ALA A 92 -22.03 5.45 1.44
N ILE A 93 -21.38 5.51 2.61
CA ILE A 93 -22.01 5.38 3.93
C ILE A 93 -22.24 6.77 4.58
N GLY A 94 -21.60 7.81 4.06
CA GLY A 94 -21.77 9.22 4.48
C GLY A 94 -22.89 9.94 3.74
#